data_AF-A0A914FTC7-F1
#
_entry.id   AF-A0A914FTC7-F1
#
_cell.length_a   1.000
_cell.length_b   1.000
_cell.length_c   1.000
_cell.angle_alpha   90.00
_cell.angle_beta   90.00
_cell.angle_gamma   90.00
#
_symmetry.space_group_name_H-M   'P 1'
#
loop_
_entity.id
_entity.type
_entity.pdbx_description
1 polymer ?
#
loop_
_entity_poly.entity_id
_entity_poly.type
_entity_poly.pdbx_seq_one_letter_code
_entity_poly.pdbx_strand_id
1 'polypeptide(L)'
;MSALLPYAYRVVKRHDIVPHMPFDFHPEWQYTHHIKEIWYNNTMEEGADYVECDTQESPICSDSVAKDLWTWMDHGYFPGDDRCLVWCQKGPFTTPISI
;
A
#
# COMPACT_ATOMS: atom_id res chain seq x y z
N MET A 1 -2.11 17.97 -6.31
CA MET A 1 -2.28 17.89 -4.84
C MET A 1 -3.71 17.46 -4.55
N SER A 2 -3.91 16.30 -3.93
CA SER A 2 -5.25 15.83 -3.52
C SER A 2 -5.64 16.58 -2.24
N ALA A 3 -6.46 17.62 -2.38
CA ALA A 3 -6.84 18.54 -1.29
C ALA A 3 -8.05 18.04 -0.45
N LEU A 4 -8.56 16.84 -0.72
CA LEU A 4 -9.78 16.32 -0.12
C LEU A 4 -9.55 15.45 1.13
N LEU A 5 -8.32 14.96 1.37
CA LEU A 5 -8.01 14.08 2.50
C LEU A 5 -6.61 14.41 3.05
N PRO A 6 -6.49 15.18 4.16
CA PRO A 6 -5.19 15.57 4.71
C PRO A 6 -4.37 14.39 5.25
N TYR A 7 -5.01 13.25 5.51
CA TYR A 7 -4.37 12.04 6.06
C TYR A 7 -4.84 10.78 5.30
N ALA A 8 -4.57 10.73 3.99
CA ALA A 8 -4.76 9.51 3.21
C ALA A 8 -3.40 8.84 2.98
N TYR A 9 -3.21 7.67 3.57
CA TYR A 9 -2.08 6.77 3.26
C TYR A 9 -2.64 5.49 2.65
N ARG A 10 -1.92 4.89 1.70
CA ARG A 10 -2.16 3.52 1.24
C ARG A 10 -1.20 2.58 1.97
N VAL A 11 -1.64 1.37 2.26
CA VAL A 11 -0.77 0.33 2.83
C VAL A 11 -0.59 -0.75 1.79
N VAL A 12 0.65 -1.08 1.46
CA VAL A 12 0.99 -2.11 0.47
C VAL A 12 1.83 -3.19 1.14
N LYS A 13 1.48 -4.45 0.87
CA LYS A 13 2.19 -5.61 1.41
C LYS A 13 3.06 -6.25 0.34
N ARG A 14 4.36 -6.34 0.65
CA ARG A 14 5.35 -7.15 -0.05
C ARG A 14 5.28 -6.99 -1.57
N HIS A 15 4.86 -8.02 -2.31
CA HIS A 15 4.76 -8.01 -3.76
C HIS A 15 3.30 -8.02 -4.24
N ASP A 16 2.38 -7.40 -3.49
CA ASP A 16 0.97 -7.30 -3.87
C ASP A 16 0.83 -6.60 -5.23
N ILE A 17 0.20 -7.29 -6.18
CA ILE A 17 -0.05 -6.80 -7.54
C ILE A 17 -1.18 -5.76 -7.62
N VAL A 18 -2.10 -5.75 -6.65
CA VAL A 18 -3.33 -4.96 -6.72
C VAL A 18 -3.07 -3.45 -6.74
N PRO A 19 -2.18 -2.89 -5.92
CA PRO A 19 -1.83 -1.47 -5.99
C PRO A 19 -1.22 -1.07 -7.33
N HIS A 20 -0.61 -1.99 -8.06
CA HIS A 20 -0.04 -1.70 -9.38
C HIS A 20 -1.07 -1.81 -10.52
N MET A 21 -2.34 -2.07 -10.21
CA MET A 21 -3.43 -2.08 -11.18
C MET A 21 -4.29 -0.80 -11.11
N PRO A 22 -4.71 -0.23 -12.25
CA PRO A 22 -4.38 -0.63 -13.62
C PRO A 22 -2.93 -0.32 -13.97
N PHE A 23 -2.29 -1.25 -14.67
CA PHE A 23 -0.84 -1.21 -14.86
C PHE A 23 -0.36 -0.05 -15.74
N ASP A 24 0.79 0.49 -15.35
CA ASP A 24 1.51 1.59 -16.00
C ASP A 24 1.94 1.32 -17.45
N PHE A 25 1.92 0.07 -17.89
CA PHE A 25 2.34 -0.31 -19.25
C PHE A 25 1.33 0.06 -20.34
N HIS A 26 0.09 0.42 -20.00
CA HIS A 26 -0.87 0.88 -20.99
C HIS A 26 -0.89 2.42 -21.02
N PRO A 27 -0.35 3.06 -22.08
CA PRO A 27 -0.07 4.50 -22.11
C PRO A 27 -1.31 5.41 -22.01
N GLU A 28 -2.50 4.84 -22.14
CA GLU A 28 -3.80 5.51 -22.07
C GLU A 28 -4.39 5.54 -20.65
N TRP A 29 -3.95 4.62 -19.77
CA TRP A 29 -4.50 4.43 -18.42
C TRP A 29 -3.55 5.06 -17.40
N GLN A 30 -3.25 6.35 -17.55
CA GLN A 30 -2.29 7.07 -16.68
C GLN A 30 -2.87 7.32 -15.27
N TYR A 31 -3.22 6.25 -14.57
CA TYR A 31 -3.67 6.29 -13.18
C TYR A 31 -2.44 6.52 -12.31
N THR A 32 -2.60 7.45 -11.37
CA THR A 32 -1.59 7.75 -10.37
C THR A 32 -2.25 7.74 -9.01
N HIS A 33 -1.57 7.19 -8.02
CA HIS A 33 -2.08 7.12 -6.67
C HIS A 33 -2.05 8.47 -5.95
N HIS A 34 -2.51 8.51 -4.70
CA HIS A 34 -2.18 9.61 -3.80
C HIS A 34 -0.77 9.47 -3.22
N ILE A 35 -0.27 10.55 -2.61
CA ILE A 35 1.16 10.77 -2.36
C ILE A 35 1.77 9.84 -1.29
N LYS A 36 1.00 9.42 -0.27
CA LYS A 36 1.53 8.73 0.90
C LYS A 36 1.31 7.21 0.80
N GLU A 37 2.40 6.46 0.90
CA GLU A 37 2.42 4.99 0.93
C GLU A 37 3.18 4.48 2.15
N ILE A 38 2.61 3.47 2.81
CA ILE A 38 3.29 2.65 3.82
C ILE A 38 3.50 1.28 3.20
N TRP A 39 4.76 0.89 2.99
CA TRP A 39 5.10 -0.38 2.37
C TRP A 39 5.77 -1.32 3.37
N TYR A 40 5.18 -2.51 3.52
CA TYR A 40 5.72 -3.59 4.33
C TYR A 40 6.34 -4.64 3.42
N ASN A 41 7.66 -4.63 3.27
CA ASN A 41 8.36 -5.69 2.54
C ASN A 41 8.56 -6.96 3.41
N ASN A 42 7.51 -7.41 4.07
CA ASN A 42 7.49 -8.54 5.00
C ASN A 42 6.08 -9.12 5.15
N THR A 43 5.86 -9.93 6.19
CA THR A 43 4.59 -10.60 6.48
C THR A 43 3.59 -9.73 7.22
N MET A 44 3.92 -8.48 7.59
CA MET A 44 3.11 -7.56 8.39
C MET A 44 2.77 -8.10 9.79
N GLU A 45 3.73 -8.79 10.41
CA GLU A 45 3.63 -9.20 11.81
C GLU A 45 3.67 -8.01 12.77
N GLU A 46 3.18 -8.19 13.99
CA GLU A 46 3.20 -7.15 15.01
C GLU A 46 4.65 -6.70 15.30
N GLY A 47 4.90 -5.39 15.21
CA GLY A 47 6.24 -4.82 15.37
C GLY A 47 7.14 -4.94 14.14
N ALA A 48 6.63 -5.40 13.00
CA ALA A 48 7.39 -5.45 11.77
C ALA A 48 7.73 -4.05 11.23
N ASP A 49 8.95 -3.92 10.70
CA ASP A 49 9.43 -2.69 10.07
C ASP A 49 8.64 -2.37 8.80
N TYR A 50 8.54 -1.08 8.47
CA TYR A 50 7.92 -0.58 7.25
C TYR A 50 8.69 0.61 6.69
N VAL A 51 8.41 0.94 5.42
CA VAL A 51 8.94 2.12 4.75
C VAL A 51 7.78 3.09 4.50
N GLU A 52 7.91 4.33 4.95
CA GLU A 52 7.01 5.42 4.56
C GLU A 52 7.57 6.13 3.32
N CYS A 53 6.73 6.22 2.29
CA CYS A 53 7.02 6.94 1.06
C CYS A 53 6.11 8.15 0.91
N ASP A 54 6.75 9.30 0.74
CA ASP A 54 6.13 10.63 0.66
C ASP A 54 5.98 11.14 -0.77
N THR A 55 6.06 10.23 -1.72
CA THR A 55 5.99 10.51 -3.16
C THR A 55 5.03 9.53 -3.82
N GLN A 56 4.27 10.03 -4.81
CA GLN A 56 3.15 9.36 -5.45
C GLN A 56 3.41 7.92 -5.93
N GLU A 57 4.54 7.73 -6.62
CA GLU A 57 4.97 6.45 -7.23
C GLU A 57 6.46 6.27 -6.89
N SER A 58 6.73 5.96 -5.62
CA SER A 58 8.09 5.99 -5.10
C SER A 58 8.86 4.73 -5.51
N PRO A 59 9.99 4.85 -6.24
CA PRO A 59 10.78 3.69 -6.70
C PRO A 59 11.52 2.97 -5.56
N ILE A 60 11.36 3.43 -4.32
CA ILE A 60 11.93 2.82 -3.11
C ILE A 60 10.88 2.06 -2.26
N CYS A 61 9.59 2.18 -2.60
CA CYS A 61 8.49 1.45 -1.96
C CYS A 61 8.06 0.25 -2.82
N SER A 62 6.77 -0.07 -2.90
CA SER A 62 6.27 -1.21 -3.68
C SER A 62 6.66 -1.16 -5.16
N ASP A 63 6.82 0.03 -5.74
CA ASP A 63 7.29 0.17 -7.13
C ASP A 63 8.75 -0.26 -7.34
N SER A 64 9.52 -0.50 -6.26
CA SER A 64 10.85 -1.11 -6.34
C SER A 64 10.81 -2.60 -6.71
N VAL A 65 9.65 -3.24 -6.55
CA VAL A 65 9.48 -4.67 -6.78
C VAL A 65 9.44 -4.96 -8.27
N ALA A 66 10.26 -5.90 -8.72
CA ALA A 66 10.27 -6.35 -10.10
C ALA A 66 8.91 -6.96 -10.50
N LYS A 67 8.40 -6.59 -11.68
CA LYS A 67 7.03 -6.92 -12.13
C LYS A 67 6.75 -8.43 -12.20
N ASP A 68 7.79 -9.24 -12.39
CA ASP A 68 7.74 -10.71 -12.41
C ASP A 68 7.63 -11.35 -11.01
N LEU A 69 7.89 -10.59 -9.95
CA LEU A 69 7.74 -11.03 -8.56
C LEU A 69 6.36 -10.68 -7.98
N TRP A 70 5.58 -9.84 -8.66
CA TRP A 70 4.24 -9.47 -8.24
C TRP A 70 3.34 -10.70 -8.13
N THR A 71 2.53 -10.74 -7.07
CA THR A 71 1.64 -11.86 -6.80
C THR A 71 0.35 -11.42 -6.14
N TRP A 72 -0.76 -12.00 -6.59
CA TRP A 72 -2.06 -11.88 -5.92
C TRP A 72 -2.05 -12.52 -4.53
N MET A 73 -1.14 -13.45 -4.26
CA MET A 73 -1.08 -14.14 -2.97
C MET A 73 -0.76 -13.19 -1.82
N ASP A 74 0.05 -12.16 -2.07
CA ASP A 74 0.42 -11.18 -1.05
C ASP A 74 -0.73 -10.20 -0.72
N HIS A 75 -1.70 -10.08 -1.63
CA HIS A 75 -2.96 -9.35 -1.42
C HIS A 75 -3.88 -10.06 -0.42
N GLY A 76 -3.97 -11.38 -0.51
CA GLY A 76 -5.00 -12.19 0.14
C GLY A 76 -4.79 -12.46 1.64
N TYR A 77 -3.69 -12.00 2.22
CA TYR A 77 -3.34 -12.30 3.61
C TYR A 77 -2.71 -11.12 4.31
N PHE A 78 -3.44 -10.52 5.24
CA PHE A 78 -2.93 -9.55 6.21
C PHE A 78 -3.16 -10.15 7.61
N PRO A 79 -2.13 -10.30 8.47
CA PRO A 79 -2.32 -10.84 9.81
C PRO A 79 -3.35 -10.00 10.59
N GLY A 80 -4.50 -10.59 10.94
CA GLY A 80 -5.58 -9.93 11.69
C GLY A 80 -6.86 -9.61 10.90
N ASP A 81 -6.90 -9.80 9.57
CA ASP A 81 -8.13 -9.68 8.77
C ASP A 81 -8.13 -10.60 7.55
N ASP A 82 -9.10 -11.52 7.49
CA ASP A 82 -9.24 -12.52 6.41
C ASP A 82 -9.91 -11.94 5.14
N ARG A 83 -10.10 -10.62 5.08
CA ARG A 83 -10.71 -9.92 3.94
C ARG A 83 -9.96 -8.63 3.66
N CYS A 84 -9.41 -8.54 2.45
CA CYS A 84 -8.56 -7.47 1.96
C CYS A 84 -9.11 -6.03 2.13
N LEU A 85 -8.16 -5.10 1.94
CA LEU A 85 -8.25 -3.70 1.45
C LEU A 85 -8.16 -2.61 2.51
N VAL A 86 -6.92 -2.16 2.73
CA VAL A 86 -6.54 -1.11 3.69
C VAL A 86 -6.77 -1.59 5.13
N TRP A 87 -5.99 -1.14 6.10
CA TRP A 87 -6.34 -1.33 7.51
C TRP A 87 -7.76 -0.76 7.73
N CYS A 88 -8.79 -1.59 7.64
CA CYS A 88 -10.12 -1.25 8.11
C CYS A 88 -10.02 -1.43 9.62
N GLN A 89 -9.62 -0.35 10.30
CA GLN A 89 -9.59 -0.25 11.74
C GLN A 89 -10.92 -0.82 12.28
N LYS A 90 -10.89 -2.01 12.90
CA LYS A 90 -11.99 -2.44 13.78
C LYS A 90 -11.95 -1.56 15.01
N GLY A 91 -12.45 -0.34 14.90
CA GLY A 91 -12.51 0.59 16.01
C GLY A 91 -12.76 2.03 15.57
N PRO A 92 -13.37 2.85 16.44
CA PRO A 92 -13.59 4.26 16.15
C PRO A 92 -12.24 4.95 15.87
N PHE A 93 -12.26 5.88 14.92
CA PHE A 93 -11.14 6.70 14.41
C PHE A 93 -10.46 7.62 15.48
N THR A 94 -10.34 7.18 16.72
CA THR A 94 -9.89 7.99 17.86
C THR A 94 -8.48 7.69 18.31
N THR A 95 -7.85 6.62 17.81
CA THR A 95 -6.42 6.38 18.06
C THR A 95 -5.63 6.75 16.81
N PRO A 96 -4.88 7.86 16.80
CA PRO A 96 -3.88 8.07 15.76
C PRO A 96 -2.92 6.88 15.79
N ILE A 97 -2.60 6.35 14.61
CA ILE A 97 -1.46 5.46 14.44
C ILE A 97 -0.26 6.25 14.96
N SER A 98 0.29 5.81 16.09
CA SER A 98 1.54 6.34 16.59
C SER A 98 2.62 5.73 15.71
N ILE A 99 3.11 6.54 14.77
CA ILE A 99 4.35 6.34 14.03
C ILE A 99 5.50 6.35 15.04
#